data_AF-A0A7C5BP00-F1
#
_entry.id   AF-A0A7C5BP00-F1
#
_cell.length_a   1.000
_cell.length_b   1.000
_cell.length_c   1.000
_cell.angle_alpha   90.00
_cell.angle_beta   90.00
_cell.angle_gamma   90.00
#
_symmetry.space_group_name_H-M   'P 1'
#
loop_
_entity.id
_entity.type
_entity.pdbx_description
1 polymer ?
#
loop_
_entity_poly.entity_id
_entity_poly.type
_entity_poly.pdbx_seq_one_letter_code
_entity_poly.pdbx_strand_id
1 'polypeptide(L)'
;VKRALIDIAEAKILERKTANPEQYVVLGVEGVEDGGASIQVIMLSGEQQKAGLILGNEREIGQGQGVRRFYVRRSGEERAWLAEGYLNINPLMLNWIKSEVINIARERIAQVNIIQPNGDVATIINTGAKDKFGTPAMMEKTVFKYKQLGYDIAGTLFQLRMEDVQPASDFSRGEAEVVTAEFITFDGLKVTTQTSFNDGSYYTTFFAEYDASAVKIAPEDIQKLDVLKTAEQVQQEAAILNEQLQPWVYRFGGFVGTNMMRAKADMVTEAGRAIPMPPDLTGMSQ
;
A
#
# COMPACT_ATOMS: atom_id res chain seq x y z
N VAL A 1 -9.95 9.95 4.98
CA VAL A 1 -10.31 10.47 6.33
C VAL A 1 -11.11 11.79 6.32
N LYS A 2 -10.59 12.91 5.79
CA LYS A 2 -11.19 14.26 5.97
C LYS A 2 -12.68 14.37 5.62
N ARG A 3 -13.13 13.74 4.53
CA ARG A 3 -14.53 13.82 4.08
C ARG A 3 -15.52 13.14 5.04
N ALA A 4 -15.22 11.92 5.51
CA ALA A 4 -16.07 11.21 6.45
C ALA A 4 -16.23 11.95 7.79
N LEU A 5 -15.16 12.56 8.29
CA LEU A 5 -15.23 13.41 9.50
C LEU A 5 -16.13 14.63 9.30
N ILE A 6 -16.07 15.26 8.13
CA ILE A 6 -16.96 16.37 7.77
C ILE A 6 -18.40 15.88 7.68
N ASP A 7 -18.66 14.76 6.99
CA ASP A 7 -20.02 14.22 6.84
C ASP A 7 -20.64 13.83 8.20
N ILE A 8 -19.83 13.31 9.14
CA ILE A 8 -20.27 13.05 10.53
C ILE A 8 -20.53 14.36 11.29
N ALA A 9 -19.65 15.35 11.15
CA ALA A 9 -19.78 16.64 11.83
C ALA A 9 -20.99 17.46 11.32
N GLU A 10 -21.35 17.30 10.05
CA GLU A 10 -22.50 17.95 9.41
C GLU A 10 -23.81 17.19 9.62
N ALA A 11 -23.78 15.95 10.14
CA ALA A 11 -24.96 15.14 10.38
C ALA A 11 -25.87 15.78 11.44
N LYS A 12 -27.17 15.78 11.17
CA LYS A 12 -28.18 16.38 12.04
C LYS A 12 -29.02 15.31 12.71
N ILE A 13 -29.09 15.37 14.04
CA ILE A 13 -30.03 14.52 14.80
C ILE A 13 -31.45 15.01 14.52
N LEU A 14 -32.31 14.11 14.06
CA LEU A 14 -33.72 14.40 13.77
C LEU A 14 -34.65 13.93 14.89
N GLU A 15 -34.47 12.68 15.32
CA GLU A 15 -35.41 12.04 16.25
C GLU A 15 -34.67 11.26 17.33
N ARG A 16 -35.15 11.38 18.57
CA ARG A 16 -34.76 10.49 19.66
C ARG A 16 -35.38 9.11 19.42
N LYS A 17 -34.58 8.05 19.53
CA LYS A 17 -35.05 6.67 19.47
C LYS A 17 -34.93 6.01 20.85
N THR A 18 -34.57 4.74 20.86
CA THR A 18 -34.55 3.91 22.05
C THR A 18 -33.27 4.10 22.89
N ALA A 19 -33.37 3.80 24.18
CA ALA A 19 -32.20 3.47 25.00
C ALA A 19 -32.34 2.08 25.63
N ASN A 20 -33.30 1.28 25.16
CA ASN A 20 -33.39 -0.12 25.54
C ASN A 20 -32.37 -0.90 24.70
N PRO A 21 -31.34 -1.53 25.32
CA PRO A 21 -30.33 -2.31 24.59
C PRO A 21 -30.93 -3.44 23.75
N GLU A 22 -32.04 -4.04 24.19
CA GLU A 22 -32.71 -5.13 23.46
C GLU A 22 -33.21 -4.70 22.07
N GLN A 23 -33.39 -3.39 21.84
CA GLN A 23 -33.87 -2.84 20.58
C GLN A 23 -32.73 -2.38 19.65
N TYR A 24 -31.47 -2.43 20.09
CA TYR A 24 -30.36 -1.95 19.27
C TYR A 24 -30.17 -2.77 18.00
N VAL A 25 -30.34 -4.10 18.08
CA VAL A 25 -30.21 -5.00 16.92
C VAL A 25 -31.21 -4.66 15.80
N VAL A 26 -32.39 -4.15 16.14
CA VAL A 26 -33.40 -3.74 15.17
C VAL A 26 -32.94 -2.51 14.37
N LEU A 27 -32.20 -1.62 15.04
CA LEU A 27 -31.66 -0.40 14.45
C LEU A 27 -30.23 -0.60 13.89
N GLY A 28 -29.59 -1.72 14.18
CA GLY A 28 -28.19 -1.99 13.87
C GLY A 28 -27.21 -1.12 14.68
N VAL A 29 -27.53 -0.74 15.92
CA VAL A 29 -26.69 0.17 16.75
C VAL A 29 -26.11 -0.50 18.01
N GLU A 30 -26.06 -1.83 18.02
CA GLU A 30 -25.59 -2.64 19.13
C GLU A 30 -24.09 -2.45 19.40
N GLY A 31 -23.30 -2.15 18.37
CA GLY A 31 -21.83 -2.07 18.44
C GLY A 31 -21.17 -3.19 17.63
N VAL A 32 -19.85 -3.23 17.65
CA VAL A 32 -19.06 -4.34 17.03
C VAL A 32 -18.68 -5.40 18.06
N GLU A 33 -18.86 -5.11 19.35
CA GLU A 33 -18.74 -6.08 20.43
C GLU A 33 -19.79 -7.18 20.22
N ASP A 34 -19.40 -8.44 20.48
CA ASP A 34 -20.24 -9.64 20.29
C ASP A 34 -20.68 -9.95 18.85
N GLY A 35 -20.02 -9.41 17.83
CA GLY A 35 -20.26 -9.76 16.42
C GLY A 35 -21.43 -9.04 15.77
N GLY A 36 -21.83 -7.88 16.30
CA GLY A 36 -22.84 -7.01 15.70
C GLY A 36 -22.46 -6.52 14.31
N ALA A 37 -23.46 -6.19 13.49
CA ALA A 37 -23.28 -5.77 12.09
C ALA A 37 -23.10 -4.24 11.93
N SER A 38 -23.11 -3.52 13.04
CA SER A 38 -22.96 -2.06 13.06
C SER A 38 -21.55 -1.61 12.68
N ILE A 39 -21.42 -0.38 12.19
CA ILE A 39 -20.11 0.22 11.91
C ILE A 39 -19.73 1.15 13.06
N GLN A 40 -18.64 0.85 13.75
CA GLN A 40 -18.10 1.73 14.79
C GLN A 40 -16.96 2.58 14.26
N VAL A 41 -17.08 3.89 14.44
CA VAL A 41 -16.06 4.89 14.10
C VAL A 41 -15.58 5.54 15.39
N ILE A 42 -14.30 5.35 15.71
CA ILE A 42 -13.64 5.98 16.86
C ILE A 42 -12.68 7.05 16.34
N MET A 43 -12.84 8.27 16.82
CA MET A 43 -12.00 9.41 16.46
C MET A 43 -11.00 9.70 17.58
N LEU A 44 -9.72 9.53 17.28
CA LEU A 44 -8.62 9.75 18.21
C LEU A 44 -7.85 11.03 17.87
N SER A 45 -7.25 11.63 18.89
CA SER A 45 -6.22 12.67 18.76
C SER A 45 -5.00 12.19 19.54
N GLY A 46 -4.02 11.64 18.83
CA GLY A 46 -3.01 10.77 19.45
C GLY A 46 -3.67 9.50 19.97
N GLU A 47 -3.39 9.13 21.22
CA GLU A 47 -4.04 7.97 21.88
C GLU A 47 -5.39 8.34 22.53
N GLN A 48 -5.73 9.62 22.63
CA GLN A 48 -6.94 10.06 23.31
C GLN A 48 -8.16 10.02 22.40
N GLN A 49 -9.19 9.26 22.78
CA GLN A 49 -10.49 9.31 22.13
C GLN A 49 -11.18 10.67 22.33
N LYS A 50 -11.56 11.32 21.22
CA LYS A 50 -12.28 12.59 21.20
C LYS A 50 -13.77 12.42 20.91
N ALA A 51 -14.12 11.44 20.08
CA ALA A 51 -15.50 11.13 19.75
C ALA A 51 -15.64 9.68 19.28
N GLY A 52 -16.85 9.12 19.36
CA GLY A 52 -17.16 7.82 18.81
C GLY A 52 -18.60 7.75 18.31
N LEU A 53 -18.80 7.06 17.19
CA LEU A 53 -20.09 6.89 16.52
C LEU A 53 -20.30 5.41 16.21
N ILE A 54 -21.46 4.89 16.55
CA ILE A 54 -21.99 3.62 16.08
C ILE A 54 -23.02 3.96 15.02
N LEU A 55 -22.73 3.59 13.77
CA LEU A 55 -23.62 3.73 12.63
C LEU A 55 -24.35 2.41 12.41
N GLY A 56 -25.67 2.47 12.40
CA GLY A 56 -26.53 1.34 12.12
C GLY A 56 -27.23 1.44 10.77
N ASN A 57 -28.40 0.82 10.71
CA ASN A 57 -29.16 0.65 9.48
C ASN A 57 -29.54 2.00 8.87
N GLU A 58 -29.54 2.05 7.53
CA GLU A 58 -30.21 3.14 6.82
C GLU A 58 -31.73 2.97 6.97
N ARG A 59 -32.42 4.05 7.30
CA ARG A 59 -33.88 4.07 7.28
C ARG A 59 -34.32 4.15 5.82
N GLU A 60 -34.92 3.08 5.31
CA GLU A 60 -35.56 3.12 4.00
C GLU A 60 -36.66 4.19 3.98
N ILE A 61 -36.52 5.13 3.05
CA ILE A 61 -37.54 6.11 2.71
C ILE A 61 -37.96 5.78 1.27
N GLY A 62 -39.27 5.61 1.03
CA GLY A 62 -39.80 5.21 -0.29
C GLY A 62 -39.27 6.08 -1.43
N GLN A 63 -38.98 5.44 -2.57
CA GLN A 63 -38.49 6.00 -3.85
C GLN A 63 -37.73 7.34 -3.77
N GLY A 64 -36.49 7.29 -3.28
CA GLY A 64 -35.34 8.01 -3.85
C GLY A 64 -35.30 9.55 -3.78
N GLN A 65 -36.27 10.21 -3.16
CA GLN A 65 -36.27 11.67 -3.02
C GLN A 65 -36.29 12.08 -1.55
N GLY A 66 -35.10 12.24 -0.98
CA GLY A 66 -34.89 12.73 0.38
C GLY A 66 -33.43 12.63 0.81
N VAL A 67 -33.03 13.44 1.77
CA VAL A 67 -31.71 13.29 2.40
C VAL A 67 -31.69 11.96 3.16
N ARG A 68 -30.62 11.17 2.98
CA ARG A 68 -30.49 9.85 3.59
C ARG A 68 -30.53 9.95 5.12
N ARG A 69 -31.15 8.97 5.76
CA ARG A 69 -31.32 8.93 7.22
C ARG A 69 -30.81 7.62 7.77
N PHE A 70 -30.06 7.70 8.84
CA PHE A 70 -29.40 6.55 9.45
C PHE A 70 -29.71 6.50 10.94
N TYR A 71 -29.83 5.28 11.46
CA TYR A 71 -29.82 5.08 12.90
C TYR A 71 -28.39 5.20 13.40
N VAL A 72 -28.19 5.96 14.47
CA VAL A 72 -26.88 6.20 15.06
C VAL A 72 -26.93 6.17 16.57
N ARG A 73 -25.82 5.82 17.21
CA ARG A 73 -25.60 5.93 18.65
C ARG A 73 -24.21 6.47 18.91
N ARG A 74 -24.05 7.37 19.88
CA ARG A 74 -22.70 7.82 20.28
C ARG A 74 -22.04 6.73 21.11
N SER A 75 -20.75 6.52 20.92
CA SER A 75 -20.00 5.53 21.69
C SER A 75 -20.04 5.89 23.18
N GLY A 76 -20.39 4.92 24.03
CA GLY A 76 -20.55 5.12 25.47
C GLY A 76 -21.90 5.75 25.89
N GLU A 77 -22.77 6.14 24.95
CA GLU A 77 -24.12 6.56 25.27
C GLU A 77 -25.13 5.41 25.07
N GLU A 78 -26.15 5.37 25.92
CA GLU A 78 -27.27 4.42 25.80
C GLU A 78 -28.29 4.88 24.75
N ARG A 79 -28.37 6.18 24.43
CA ARG A 79 -29.43 6.67 23.55
C ARG A 79 -29.07 6.49 22.08
N ALA A 80 -29.93 5.79 21.35
CA ALA A 80 -29.94 5.80 19.89
C ALA A 80 -30.78 6.96 19.32
N TRP A 81 -30.44 7.37 18.10
CA TRP A 81 -31.00 8.51 17.40
C TRP A 81 -31.23 8.16 15.93
N LEU A 82 -32.13 8.89 15.28
CA LEU A 82 -32.17 8.99 13.82
C LEU A 82 -31.46 10.27 13.42
N ALA A 83 -30.46 10.16 12.58
CA ALA A 83 -29.73 11.29 12.03
C ALA A 83 -29.91 11.38 10.51
N GLU A 84 -29.84 12.59 9.99
CA GLU A 84 -29.88 12.90 8.57
C GLU A 84 -28.52 13.42 8.12
N GLY A 85 -28.02 12.91 7.00
CA GLY A 85 -26.70 13.26 6.49
C GLY A 85 -26.19 12.27 5.45
N TYR A 86 -24.98 12.53 4.93
CA TYR A 86 -24.33 11.66 3.96
C TYR A 86 -23.35 10.68 4.65
N LEU A 87 -23.89 9.77 5.47
CA LEU A 87 -23.09 8.81 6.25
C LEU A 87 -22.75 7.56 5.42
N ASN A 88 -22.16 7.74 4.24
CA ASN A 88 -21.69 6.62 3.41
C ASN A 88 -20.35 6.10 3.94
N ILE A 89 -20.42 5.49 5.12
CA ILE A 89 -19.28 4.95 5.86
C ILE A 89 -19.19 3.48 5.46
N ASN A 90 -18.21 3.12 4.64
CA ASN A 90 -18.02 1.73 4.22
C ASN A 90 -16.69 1.21 4.77
N PRO A 91 -16.69 0.17 5.62
CA PRO A 91 -15.47 -0.39 6.21
C PRO A 91 -14.48 -0.94 5.17
N LEU A 92 -14.94 -1.25 3.95
CA LEU A 92 -14.11 -1.73 2.83
C LEU A 92 -13.53 -0.62 1.96
N MET A 93 -13.82 0.67 2.22
CA MET A 93 -13.26 1.74 1.41
C MET A 93 -11.82 2.07 1.82
N LEU A 94 -10.87 1.36 1.19
CA LEU A 94 -9.44 1.71 1.10
C LEU A 94 -9.18 3.19 0.74
N ASN A 95 -10.18 3.91 0.22
CA ASN A 95 -10.15 5.36 -0.03
C ASN A 95 -9.98 6.23 1.23
N TRP A 96 -10.07 5.66 2.43
CA TRP A 96 -9.87 6.43 3.67
C TRP A 96 -8.45 6.43 4.19
N ILE A 97 -7.66 5.41 3.84
CA ILE A 97 -6.27 5.24 4.24
C ILE A 97 -5.40 5.87 3.15
N LYS A 98 -4.31 6.55 3.54
CA LYS A 98 -3.26 6.92 2.57
C LYS A 98 -2.62 5.60 2.10
N SER A 99 -3.16 5.01 1.04
CA SER A 99 -2.71 3.71 0.54
C SER A 99 -1.36 3.77 -0.16
N GLU A 100 -0.97 4.96 -0.62
CA GLU A 100 0.35 5.18 -1.22
C GLU A 100 1.45 5.15 -0.14
N VAL A 101 2.31 4.14 -0.23
CA VAL A 101 3.42 3.84 0.68
C VAL A 101 4.67 4.60 0.27
N ILE A 102 5.04 4.51 -1.01
CA ILE A 102 6.23 5.13 -1.60
C ILE A 102 5.88 5.70 -2.97
N ASN A 103 6.47 6.84 -3.31
CA ASN A 103 6.36 7.42 -4.64
C ASN A 103 7.71 7.93 -5.13
N ILE A 104 8.56 7.01 -5.58
CA ILE A 104 9.85 7.32 -6.18
C ILE A 104 9.70 7.23 -7.70
N ALA A 105 10.01 8.33 -8.40
CA ALA A 105 9.98 8.37 -9.85
C ALA A 105 10.86 7.27 -10.45
N ARG A 106 10.31 6.49 -11.38
CA ARG A 106 11.03 5.39 -12.05
C ARG A 106 12.32 5.88 -12.70
N GLU A 107 12.28 7.08 -13.26
CA GLU A 107 13.41 7.69 -13.97
C GLU A 107 14.60 8.00 -13.05
N ARG A 108 14.38 8.11 -11.72
CA ARG A 108 15.48 8.22 -10.76
C ARG A 108 16.21 6.89 -10.58
N ILE A 109 15.55 5.74 -10.83
CA ILE A 109 16.12 4.41 -10.60
C ILE A 109 17.25 4.14 -11.60
N ALA A 110 18.45 4.00 -11.06
CA ALA A 110 19.64 3.62 -11.81
C ALA A 110 19.78 2.09 -11.90
N GLN A 111 19.44 1.38 -10.82
CA GLN A 111 19.68 -0.05 -10.68
C GLN A 111 18.68 -0.68 -9.70
N VAL A 112 18.28 -1.91 -9.98
CA VAL A 112 17.57 -2.77 -9.02
C VAL A 112 18.32 -4.08 -8.89
N ASN A 113 18.62 -4.49 -7.67
CA ASN A 113 19.16 -5.82 -7.36
C ASN A 113 18.10 -6.62 -6.62
N ILE A 114 17.79 -7.84 -7.07
CA ILE A 114 16.92 -8.78 -6.36
C ILE A 114 17.79 -9.95 -5.91
N ILE A 115 17.98 -10.06 -4.60
CA ILE A 115 18.90 -10.98 -3.93
C ILE A 115 18.07 -12.12 -3.32
N GLN A 116 18.24 -13.31 -3.88
CA GLN A 116 17.57 -14.53 -3.47
C GLN A 116 18.15 -15.07 -2.15
N PRO A 117 17.41 -15.91 -1.40
CA PRO A 117 17.87 -16.49 -0.13
C PRO A 117 19.17 -17.30 -0.27
N ASN A 118 19.39 -17.89 -1.44
CA ASN A 118 20.60 -18.65 -1.77
C ASN A 118 21.82 -17.77 -2.15
N GLY A 119 21.65 -16.43 -2.21
CA GLY A 119 22.68 -15.46 -2.59
C GLY A 119 22.72 -15.12 -4.08
N ASP A 120 21.91 -15.74 -4.93
CA ASP A 120 21.84 -15.39 -6.34
C ASP A 120 21.25 -13.99 -6.52
N VAL A 121 21.86 -13.18 -7.39
CA VAL A 121 21.43 -11.79 -7.63
C VAL A 121 20.93 -11.62 -9.06
N ALA A 122 19.72 -11.11 -9.18
CA ALA A 122 19.15 -10.66 -10.44
C ALA A 122 19.19 -9.13 -10.50
N THR A 123 19.95 -8.59 -11.46
CA THR A 123 20.16 -7.14 -11.57
C THR A 123 19.55 -6.59 -12.86
N ILE A 124 18.78 -5.52 -12.73
CA ILE A 124 18.48 -4.61 -13.84
C ILE A 124 19.14 -3.26 -13.63
N ILE A 125 19.44 -2.59 -14.73
CA ILE A 125 20.00 -1.24 -14.77
C ILE A 125 19.27 -0.40 -15.83
N ASN A 126 19.20 0.90 -15.59
CA ASN A 126 18.83 1.85 -16.63
C ASN A 126 19.93 1.89 -17.71
N THR A 127 19.55 1.83 -18.99
CA THR A 127 20.52 1.72 -20.10
C THR A 127 20.92 3.05 -20.73
N GLY A 128 20.57 4.19 -20.12
CA GLY A 128 20.96 5.50 -20.62
C GLY A 128 19.84 6.35 -21.21
N ALA A 129 18.63 5.78 -21.32
CA ALA A 129 17.47 6.44 -21.91
C ALA A 129 16.25 6.30 -21.01
N LYS A 130 15.31 7.24 -21.14
CA LYS A 130 14.05 7.20 -20.39
C LYS A 130 13.34 5.87 -20.60
N ASP A 131 12.91 5.24 -19.50
CA ASP A 131 12.13 4.00 -19.48
C ASP A 131 12.82 2.79 -20.16
N LYS A 132 14.14 2.84 -20.38
CA LYS A 132 14.91 1.74 -20.96
C LYS A 132 15.77 1.07 -19.89
N PHE A 133 15.54 -0.24 -19.74
CA PHE A 133 16.22 -1.07 -18.77
C PHE A 133 16.79 -2.32 -19.44
N GLY A 134 17.82 -2.88 -18.81
CA GLY A 134 18.50 -4.09 -19.26
C GLY A 134 19.26 -4.75 -18.10
N THR A 135 19.87 -5.90 -18.36
CA THR A 135 20.83 -6.49 -17.43
C THR A 135 22.22 -5.87 -17.62
N PRO A 136 23.11 -5.89 -16.61
CA PRO A 136 24.49 -5.41 -16.75
C PRO A 136 25.26 -6.03 -17.92
N ALA A 137 25.01 -7.30 -18.24
CA ALA A 137 25.72 -8.02 -19.30
C ALA A 137 25.22 -7.68 -20.71
N MET A 138 23.90 -7.50 -20.88
CA MET A 138 23.29 -7.35 -22.21
C MET A 138 22.87 -5.91 -22.52
N MET A 139 22.75 -5.03 -21.52
CA MET A 139 22.30 -3.65 -21.70
C MET A 139 20.99 -3.61 -22.53
N GLU A 140 20.93 -2.80 -23.57
CA GLU A 140 19.80 -2.67 -24.50
C GLU A 140 19.48 -3.96 -25.28
N LYS A 141 20.42 -4.89 -25.38
CA LYS A 141 20.21 -6.19 -26.06
C LYS A 141 19.48 -7.20 -25.19
N THR A 142 19.15 -6.86 -23.94
CA THR A 142 18.46 -7.75 -23.01
C THR A 142 17.13 -8.21 -23.58
N VAL A 143 16.91 -9.52 -23.62
CA VAL A 143 15.63 -10.12 -23.99
C VAL A 143 14.91 -10.58 -22.72
N PHE A 144 14.07 -9.71 -22.19
CA PHE A 144 13.21 -10.05 -21.06
C PHE A 144 12.15 -11.08 -21.45
N LYS A 145 11.61 -11.81 -20.45
CA LYS A 145 10.48 -12.73 -20.66
C LYS A 145 9.26 -12.04 -21.30
N TYR A 146 9.07 -10.75 -21.00
CA TYR A 146 8.17 -9.89 -21.76
C TYR A 146 8.74 -8.48 -21.84
N LYS A 147 8.35 -7.74 -22.88
CA LYS A 147 8.98 -6.47 -23.30
C LYS A 147 9.10 -5.42 -22.19
N GLN A 148 8.10 -5.33 -21.32
CA GLN A 148 8.00 -4.27 -20.30
C GLN A 148 8.61 -4.66 -18.95
N LEU A 149 9.11 -5.88 -18.79
CA LEU A 149 9.50 -6.40 -17.48
C LEU A 149 10.54 -5.55 -16.74
N GLY A 150 11.60 -5.11 -17.43
CA GLY A 150 12.60 -4.24 -16.81
C GLY A 150 12.00 -2.91 -16.33
N TYR A 151 11.06 -2.35 -17.08
CA TYR A 151 10.34 -1.13 -16.70
C TYR A 151 9.39 -1.35 -15.51
N ASP A 152 8.71 -2.50 -15.47
CA ASP A 152 7.78 -2.85 -14.39
C ASP A 152 8.53 -3.04 -13.08
N ILE A 153 9.65 -3.78 -13.10
CA ILE A 153 10.50 -3.97 -11.92
C ILE A 153 11.03 -2.61 -11.44
N ALA A 154 11.63 -1.80 -12.31
CA ALA A 154 12.14 -0.48 -11.92
C ALA A 154 11.03 0.47 -11.43
N GLY A 155 9.80 0.30 -11.92
CA GLY A 155 8.64 1.09 -11.54
C GLY A 155 7.98 0.67 -10.23
N THR A 156 8.48 -0.35 -9.54
CA THR A 156 7.80 -0.93 -8.36
C THR A 156 7.55 0.10 -7.25
N LEU A 157 8.47 1.04 -7.04
CA LEU A 157 8.34 2.08 -6.00
C LEU A 157 7.59 3.34 -6.45
N PHE A 158 7.14 3.40 -7.71
CA PHE A 158 6.40 4.54 -8.24
C PHE A 158 4.91 4.40 -7.92
N GLN A 159 4.36 5.36 -7.17
CA GLN A 159 2.98 5.32 -6.68
C GLN A 159 2.59 3.97 -6.06
N LEU A 160 3.50 3.37 -5.29
CA LEU A 160 3.34 2.07 -4.67
C LEU A 160 2.19 2.10 -3.67
N ARG A 161 1.18 1.24 -3.87
CA ARG A 161 0.00 1.15 -3.00
C ARG A 161 -0.08 -0.17 -2.28
N MET A 162 -0.29 -0.13 -0.97
CA MET A 162 -0.53 -1.32 -0.15
C MET A 162 -1.98 -1.79 -0.28
N GLU A 163 -2.18 -3.10 -0.12
CA GLU A 163 -3.49 -3.71 0.09
C GLU A 163 -3.86 -3.76 1.57
N ASP A 164 -2.85 -3.88 2.43
CA ASP A 164 -3.01 -3.97 3.90
C ASP A 164 -1.73 -3.56 4.62
N VAL A 165 -1.84 -3.31 5.92
CA VAL A 165 -0.69 -2.97 6.78
C VAL A 165 -0.93 -3.43 8.21
N GLN A 166 0.12 -3.93 8.86
CA GLN A 166 0.08 -4.33 10.27
C GLN A 166 1.36 -3.94 11.01
N PRO A 167 1.34 -3.81 12.34
CA PRO A 167 2.54 -3.49 13.11
C PRO A 167 3.65 -4.51 12.90
N ALA A 168 4.89 -4.04 12.72
CA ALA A 168 6.05 -4.91 12.57
C ALA A 168 6.34 -5.73 13.83
N SER A 169 5.96 -5.22 15.02
CA SER A 169 6.10 -5.93 16.29
C SER A 169 5.25 -7.20 16.39
N ASP A 170 4.13 -7.23 15.67
CA ASP A 170 3.11 -8.27 15.80
C ASP A 170 3.17 -9.28 14.64
N PHE A 171 4.08 -9.06 13.69
CA PHE A 171 4.25 -9.90 12.52
C PHE A 171 5.38 -10.91 12.69
N SER A 172 5.13 -12.15 12.29
CA SER A 172 6.15 -13.18 12.14
C SER A 172 6.14 -13.72 10.71
N ARG A 173 7.33 -13.86 10.12
CA ARG A 173 7.47 -14.52 8.82
C ARG A 173 7.40 -16.06 8.91
N GLY A 174 7.41 -16.62 10.13
CA GLY A 174 7.51 -18.05 10.34
C GLY A 174 8.78 -18.61 9.69
N GLU A 175 8.63 -19.69 8.92
CA GLU A 175 9.71 -20.32 8.15
C GLU A 175 9.80 -19.81 6.70
N ALA A 176 9.04 -18.77 6.34
CA ALA A 176 9.03 -18.28 4.97
C ALA A 176 10.36 -17.64 4.59
N GLU A 177 10.84 -17.99 3.41
CA GLU A 177 12.03 -17.37 2.83
C GLU A 177 11.82 -15.88 2.55
N VAL A 178 12.90 -15.11 2.64
CA VAL A 178 12.89 -13.66 2.46
C VAL A 178 13.77 -13.30 1.27
N VAL A 179 13.19 -12.64 0.28
CA VAL A 179 13.92 -12.04 -0.83
C VAL A 179 14.18 -10.58 -0.51
N THR A 180 15.40 -10.13 -0.76
CA THR A 180 15.77 -8.72 -0.59
C THR A 180 15.85 -8.04 -1.95
N ALA A 181 15.17 -6.92 -2.14
CA ALA A 181 15.33 -6.09 -3.34
C ALA A 181 15.87 -4.71 -2.97
N GLU A 182 16.91 -4.26 -3.67
CA GLU A 182 17.54 -2.97 -3.49
C GLU A 182 17.25 -2.09 -4.71
N PHE A 183 16.52 -1.00 -4.51
CA PHE A 183 16.24 0.01 -5.51
C PHE A 183 17.17 1.19 -5.31
N ILE A 184 18.08 1.40 -6.26
CA ILE A 184 19.17 2.37 -6.18
C ILE A 184 18.92 3.48 -7.20
N THR A 185 18.83 4.72 -6.75
CA THR A 185 18.67 5.89 -7.61
C THR A 185 20.01 6.47 -8.06
N PHE A 186 20.01 7.27 -9.13
CA PHE A 186 21.19 8.02 -9.57
C PHE A 186 21.70 9.01 -8.52
N ASP A 187 20.80 9.58 -7.71
CA ASP A 187 21.13 10.56 -6.67
C ASP A 187 21.50 9.93 -5.32
N GLY A 188 21.64 8.60 -5.25
CA GLY A 188 22.19 7.90 -4.08
C GLY A 188 21.16 7.46 -3.03
N LEU A 189 19.86 7.55 -3.31
CA LEU A 189 18.85 6.89 -2.48
C LEU A 189 18.90 5.38 -2.73
N LYS A 190 19.05 4.60 -1.67
CA LYS A 190 18.88 3.15 -1.71
C LYS A 190 17.68 2.76 -0.86
N VAL A 191 16.65 2.18 -1.47
CA VAL A 191 15.51 1.61 -0.77
C VAL A 191 15.62 0.08 -0.82
N THR A 192 15.77 -0.53 0.34
CA THR A 192 15.82 -1.97 0.52
C THR A 192 14.44 -2.48 0.96
N THR A 193 13.91 -3.45 0.23
CA THR A 193 12.68 -4.16 0.58
C THR A 193 13.02 -5.58 0.99
N GLN A 194 12.45 -6.07 2.08
CA GLN A 194 12.51 -7.49 2.45
C GLN A 194 11.10 -8.08 2.34
N THR A 195 10.93 -9.01 1.39
CA THR A 195 9.63 -9.56 1.03
C THR A 195 9.61 -11.07 1.24
N SER A 196 8.58 -11.56 1.93
CA SER A 196 8.28 -12.98 2.04
C SER A 196 6.89 -13.25 1.47
N PHE A 197 6.71 -14.44 0.91
CA PHE A 197 5.40 -14.95 0.55
C PHE A 197 4.97 -15.97 1.60
N ASN A 198 3.98 -15.61 2.42
CA ASN A 198 3.38 -16.51 3.40
C ASN A 198 1.86 -16.34 3.38
N ASP A 199 1.14 -17.43 3.68
CA ASP A 199 -0.33 -17.47 3.72
C ASP A 199 -1.02 -16.88 2.48
N GLY A 200 -0.43 -17.07 1.30
CA GLY A 200 -0.98 -16.62 0.02
C GLY A 200 -0.78 -15.12 -0.28
N SER A 201 0.00 -14.41 0.53
CA SER A 201 0.18 -12.95 0.44
C SER A 201 1.66 -12.54 0.46
N TYR A 202 1.97 -11.38 -0.13
CA TYR A 202 3.31 -10.81 -0.11
C TYR A 202 3.44 -9.79 1.01
N TYR A 203 4.33 -10.06 1.97
CA TYR A 203 4.58 -9.21 3.12
C TYR A 203 5.95 -8.56 3.03
N THR A 204 5.98 -7.23 3.02
CA THR A 204 7.18 -6.44 2.76
C THR A 204 7.47 -5.45 3.89
N THR A 205 8.74 -5.36 4.27
CA THR A 205 9.29 -4.29 5.12
C THR A 205 10.25 -3.43 4.31
N PHE A 206 10.41 -2.17 4.69
CA PHE A 206 11.21 -1.19 3.98
C PHE A 206 12.32 -0.61 4.87
N PHE A 207 13.45 -0.31 4.25
CA PHE A 207 14.52 0.49 4.82
C PHE A 207 15.07 1.40 3.72
N ALA A 208 15.31 2.66 4.04
CA ALA A 208 15.89 3.62 3.11
C ALA A 208 17.17 4.22 3.69
N GLU A 209 18.17 4.41 2.85
CA GLU A 209 19.38 5.14 3.23
C GLU A 209 19.90 5.99 2.08
N TYR A 210 20.69 7.00 2.43
CA TYR A 210 21.53 7.71 1.47
C TYR A 210 22.89 7.03 1.40
N ASP A 211 23.22 6.49 0.23
CA ASP A 211 24.50 5.86 -0.07
C ASP A 211 25.30 6.77 -1.03
N ALA A 212 26.24 7.53 -0.46
CA ALA A 212 27.10 8.43 -1.23
C ALA A 212 27.95 7.67 -2.28
N SER A 213 28.25 6.39 -2.06
CA SER A 213 29.03 5.58 -3.01
C SER A 213 28.19 5.10 -4.20
N ALA A 214 26.85 5.11 -4.06
CA ALA A 214 25.92 4.73 -5.11
C ALA A 214 25.56 5.88 -6.06
N VAL A 215 25.96 7.12 -5.75
CA VAL A 215 25.70 8.30 -6.59
C VAL A 215 26.37 8.11 -7.95
N LYS A 216 25.58 8.25 -9.03
CA LYS A 216 26.03 8.11 -10.42
C LYS A 216 25.54 9.31 -11.22
N ILE A 217 26.36 9.77 -12.17
CA ILE A 217 25.93 10.78 -13.13
C ILE A 217 24.80 10.19 -13.97
N ALA A 218 23.60 10.75 -13.83
CA ALA A 218 22.45 10.32 -14.61
C ALA A 218 22.66 10.63 -16.10
N PRO A 219 22.10 9.83 -17.02
CA PRO A 219 22.11 10.16 -18.45
C PRO A 219 21.44 11.50 -18.74
N GLU A 220 21.83 12.17 -19.83
CA GLU A 220 21.26 13.48 -20.20
C GLU A 220 19.72 13.48 -20.25
N ASP A 221 19.14 12.40 -20.77
CA ASP A 221 17.68 12.26 -20.88
C ASP A 221 16.99 12.24 -19.52
N ILE A 222 17.66 11.74 -18.47
CA ILE A 222 17.14 11.75 -17.10
C ILE A 222 17.37 13.10 -16.45
N GLN A 223 18.53 13.73 -16.67
CA GLN A 223 18.81 15.07 -16.15
C GLN A 223 17.78 16.11 -16.64
N LYS A 224 17.32 16.00 -17.89
CA LYS A 224 16.30 16.88 -18.49
C LYS A 224 14.92 16.77 -17.83
N LEU A 225 14.66 15.76 -17.00
CA LEU A 225 13.36 15.54 -16.35
C LEU A 225 13.22 16.29 -15.01
N ASP A 226 14.30 16.85 -14.48
CA ASP A 226 14.30 17.59 -13.20
C ASP A 226 13.72 16.78 -12.02
N VAL A 227 13.98 15.46 -12.01
CA VAL A 227 13.53 14.52 -10.96
C VAL A 227 14.60 14.17 -9.94
N LEU A 228 15.86 14.53 -10.19
CA LEU A 228 17.00 14.20 -9.34
C LEU A 228 17.07 15.16 -8.15
N LYS A 229 17.48 14.64 -7.00
CA LYS A 229 17.57 15.40 -5.75
C LYS A 229 19.01 15.67 -5.34
N THR A 230 19.24 16.68 -4.52
CA THR A 230 20.54 16.91 -3.88
C THR A 230 20.79 15.88 -2.78
N ALA A 231 22.05 15.71 -2.37
CA ALA A 231 22.41 14.79 -1.28
C ALA A 231 21.62 15.07 0.01
N GLU A 232 21.46 16.34 0.40
CA GLU A 232 20.69 16.73 1.59
C GLU A 232 19.21 16.36 1.46
N GLN A 233 18.63 16.56 0.27
CA GLN A 233 17.24 16.19 -0.01
C GLN A 233 17.04 14.68 0.04
N VAL A 234 18.01 13.90 -0.45
CA VAL A 234 17.96 12.42 -0.40
C VAL A 234 18.09 11.92 1.04
N GLN A 235 18.98 12.50 1.84
CA GLN A 235 19.11 12.17 3.26
C GLN A 235 17.81 12.44 4.03
N GLN A 236 17.17 13.59 3.77
CA GLN A 236 15.87 13.92 4.36
C GLN A 236 14.77 12.96 3.88
N GLU A 237 14.74 12.63 2.59
CA GLU A 237 13.80 11.66 2.02
C GLU A 237 13.95 10.28 2.67
N ALA A 238 15.18 9.77 2.82
CA ALA A 238 15.45 8.49 3.48
C ALA A 238 15.00 8.49 4.95
N ALA A 239 15.26 9.58 5.69
CA ALA A 239 14.82 9.73 7.08
C ALA A 239 13.28 9.69 7.20
N ILE A 240 12.58 10.43 6.34
CA ILE A 240 11.10 10.46 6.30
C ILE A 240 10.54 9.08 5.95
N LEU A 241 11.14 8.38 4.98
CA LEU A 241 10.72 7.02 4.63
C LEU A 241 10.90 6.07 5.81
N ASN A 242 12.03 6.10 6.52
CA ASN A 242 12.23 5.22 7.66
C ASN A 242 11.26 5.52 8.81
N GLU A 243 11.06 6.79 9.15
CA GLU A 243 10.11 7.19 10.20
C GLU A 243 8.69 6.69 9.90
N GLN A 244 8.26 6.77 8.63
CA GLN A 244 6.91 6.36 8.23
C GLN A 244 6.75 4.85 8.07
N LEU A 245 7.79 4.14 7.61
CA LEU A 245 7.64 2.77 7.10
C LEU A 245 8.17 1.69 8.04
N GLN A 246 9.20 1.97 8.86
CA GLN A 246 9.80 0.95 9.72
C GLN A 246 8.88 0.33 10.78
N PRO A 247 7.89 1.04 11.35
CA PRO A 247 6.98 0.44 12.33
C PRO A 247 6.02 -0.61 11.74
N TRP A 248 6.01 -0.82 10.42
CA TRP A 248 4.94 -1.53 9.72
C TRP A 248 5.45 -2.63 8.78
N VAL A 249 4.56 -3.59 8.55
CA VAL A 249 4.68 -4.61 7.50
C VAL A 249 3.52 -4.42 6.55
N TYR A 250 3.82 -4.35 5.25
CA TYR A 250 2.87 -4.03 4.20
C TYR A 250 2.50 -5.27 3.40
N ARG A 251 1.20 -5.45 3.12
CA ARG A 251 0.72 -6.46 2.17
C ARG A 251 0.58 -5.85 0.78
N PHE A 252 1.12 -6.56 -0.22
CA PHE A 252 1.00 -6.17 -1.63
C PHE A 252 0.38 -7.28 -2.49
N GLY A 253 -0.27 -6.86 -3.57
CA GLY A 253 -0.82 -7.76 -4.58
C GLY A 253 0.26 -8.45 -5.42
N GLY A 254 -0.15 -9.48 -6.16
CA GLY A 254 0.75 -10.38 -6.88
C GLY A 254 1.74 -9.69 -7.83
N PHE A 255 1.29 -8.69 -8.57
CA PHE A 255 2.18 -7.98 -9.52
C PHE A 255 3.35 -7.27 -8.82
N VAL A 256 3.08 -6.53 -7.75
CA VAL A 256 4.10 -5.81 -6.98
C VAL A 256 5.00 -6.80 -6.24
N GLY A 257 4.38 -7.77 -5.54
CA GLY A 257 5.10 -8.77 -4.78
C GLY A 257 6.06 -9.60 -5.64
N THR A 258 5.60 -10.04 -6.81
CA THR A 258 6.46 -10.78 -7.75
C THR A 258 7.63 -9.93 -8.24
N ASN A 259 7.43 -8.65 -8.57
CA ASN A 259 8.51 -7.77 -9.01
C ASN A 259 9.61 -7.55 -7.96
N MET A 260 9.29 -7.64 -6.67
CA MET A 260 10.27 -7.59 -5.57
C MET A 260 10.96 -8.94 -5.31
N MET A 261 10.44 -10.05 -5.84
CA MET A 261 10.91 -11.40 -5.53
C MET A 261 11.54 -12.16 -6.71
N ARG A 262 11.51 -11.62 -7.94
CA ARG A 262 11.92 -12.35 -9.16
C ARG A 262 13.34 -12.91 -9.07
N ALA A 263 13.48 -14.20 -9.37
CA ALA A 263 14.78 -14.79 -9.64
C ALA A 263 15.28 -14.41 -11.03
N LYS A 264 16.60 -14.52 -11.25
CA LYS A 264 17.23 -14.21 -12.55
C LYS A 264 16.61 -15.00 -13.71
N ALA A 265 16.34 -16.30 -13.49
CA ALA A 265 15.69 -17.18 -14.46
C ALA A 265 14.26 -16.74 -14.82
N ASP A 266 13.65 -15.86 -14.02
CA ASP A 266 12.32 -15.28 -14.25
C ASP A 266 12.32 -13.90 -14.88
N MET A 267 13.51 -13.35 -15.13
CA MET A 267 13.67 -12.04 -15.75
C MET A 267 13.99 -12.15 -17.24
N VAL A 268 14.94 -13.00 -17.58
CA VAL A 268 15.43 -13.13 -18.96
C VAL A 268 15.04 -14.47 -19.53
N THR A 269 14.71 -14.50 -20.82
CA THR A 269 14.56 -15.75 -21.54
C THR A 269 15.97 -16.25 -21.86
N GLU A 270 16.56 -17.03 -20.95
CA GLU A 270 17.74 -17.80 -21.32
C GLU A 270 17.30 -18.88 -22.33
N ALA A 271 18.05 -19.05 -23.41
CA ALA A 271 17.85 -20.16 -24.34
C ALA A 271 18.29 -21.47 -23.65
N GLY A 272 17.49 -21.97 -22.72
CA GLY A 272 17.78 -23.15 -21.92
C GLY A 272 16.56 -23.57 -21.10
N ARG A 273 16.27 -24.88 -21.08
CA ARG A 273 15.11 -25.48 -20.39
C ARG A 273 15.14 -25.13 -18.90
N ALA A 274 14.18 -24.33 -18.44
CA ALA A 274 13.97 -24.03 -17.02
C ALA A 274 12.54 -24.43 -16.58
N ILE A 275 12.43 -24.79 -15.31
CA ILE A 275 11.21 -25.28 -14.64
C ILE A 275 10.17 -24.13 -14.54
N PRO A 276 8.88 -24.40 -14.79
CA PRO A 276 7.84 -23.37 -14.83
C PRO A 276 7.49 -22.80 -13.45
N MET A 277 7.23 -21.49 -13.43
CA MET A 277 6.69 -20.74 -12.30
C MET A 277 5.27 -21.23 -11.94
N PRO A 278 4.88 -21.18 -10.64
CA PRO A 278 3.48 -21.34 -10.27
C PRO A 278 2.60 -20.30 -10.98
N PRO A 279 1.40 -20.68 -11.44
CA PRO A 279 0.53 -19.79 -12.20
C PRO A 279 0.07 -18.58 -11.38
N ASP A 280 0.04 -17.41 -12.03
CA ASP A 280 -0.69 -16.25 -11.53
C ASP A 280 -2.19 -16.55 -11.61
N LEU A 281 -2.79 -16.91 -10.47
CA LEU A 281 -4.21 -17.24 -10.37
C LEU A 281 -5.11 -15.98 -10.43
N THR A 282 -4.53 -14.79 -10.54
CA THR A 282 -5.24 -13.50 -10.53
C THR A 282 -5.21 -12.76 -11.87
N GLY A 283 -4.46 -13.27 -12.85
CA GLY A 283 -4.33 -12.67 -14.18
C GLY A 283 -5.57 -12.84 -15.05
N MET A 284 -6.57 -11.97 -14.90
CA MET A 284 -7.46 -11.66 -16.04
C MET A 284 -6.65 -10.89 -17.08
N SER A 285 -6.12 -11.62 -18.04
CA SER A 285 -5.56 -11.06 -19.28
C SER A 285 -6.67 -10.35 -20.06
N GLN A 286 -6.50 -9.04 -20.29
CA GLN A 286 -6.97 -8.40 -21.51
C GLN A 286 -5.78 -8.18 -22.44
#